data_AF-G4D2Y8-F1
#
_entry.id   AF-G4D2Y8-F1
#
_cell.length_a   1.000
_cell.length_b   1.000
_cell.length_c   1.000
_cell.angle_alpha   90.00
_cell.angle_beta   90.00
_cell.angle_gamma   90.00
#
_symmetry.space_group_name_H-M   'P 1'
#
loop_
_entity.id
_entity.type
_entity.pdbx_description
1 polymer ?
#
loop_
_entity_poly.entity_id
_entity_poly.type
_entity_poly.pdbx_seq_one_letter_code
_entity_poly.pdbx_strand_id
1 'polypeptide(L)'
;MFGKKLDVLMKLLNVSNVELAKVVYIDPSYISKFRKGERKLPRNSEFLFDICDYLVSVAIEKNRLNLVKELLACKEEKNLEEISMNMYEWLILKNSVAEIINKLIGDISEENFNTYKIEEHKILDKSIENVETKYYYGSQGNKNCIEDVIKAVLSSKTDSNVYWNLAQSDSSNFEIENYYFKYSELTRELVKNGRDIKLIFSDKDYHIQLIILLYNMLTLFMTRSITPYLCKNKKLIL
;
A
#
# COMPACT_ATOMS: atom_id res chain seq x y z
N MET A 1 9.68 -0.62 7.78
CA MET A 1 10.12 0.78 7.56
C MET A 1 9.47 1.72 8.58
N PHE A 2 8.14 1.66 8.71
CA PHE A 2 7.35 2.35 9.74
C PHE A 2 8.00 2.41 11.13
N GLY A 3 8.32 1.25 11.73
CA GLY A 3 8.85 1.21 13.11
C GLY A 3 10.12 2.04 13.33
N LYS A 4 11.04 2.02 12.36
CA LYS A 4 12.26 2.84 12.40
C LYS A 4 11.94 4.34 12.28
N LYS A 5 11.01 4.70 11.40
CA LYS A 5 10.56 6.08 11.19
C LYS A 5 9.88 6.65 12.44
N LEU A 6 8.99 5.86 13.04
CA LEU A 6 8.35 6.19 14.32
C LEU A 6 9.37 6.31 15.46
N ASP A 7 10.36 5.41 15.51
CA ASP A 7 11.43 5.46 16.51
C ASP A 7 12.27 6.74 16.42
N VAL A 8 12.58 7.19 15.20
CA VAL A 8 13.28 8.46 14.96
C VAL A 8 12.46 9.64 15.46
N LEU A 9 11.16 9.72 15.12
CA LEU A 9 10.28 10.80 15.59
C LEU A 9 10.17 10.82 17.12
N MET A 10 9.95 9.66 17.75
CA MET A 10 9.83 9.56 19.21
C MET A 10 11.13 9.95 19.91
N LYS A 11 12.30 9.58 19.38
CA LYS A 11 13.60 10.02 19.90
C LYS A 11 13.81 11.52 19.70
N LEU A 12 13.52 12.03 18.50
CA LEU A 12 13.63 13.46 18.17
C LEU A 12 12.76 14.31 19.09
N LEU A 13 11.59 13.81 19.49
CA LEU A 13 10.65 14.53 20.34
C LEU A 13 10.76 14.15 21.82
N ASN A 14 11.67 13.24 22.19
CA ASN A 14 11.79 12.67 23.53
C ASN A 14 10.42 12.22 24.09
N VAL A 15 9.71 11.40 23.31
CA VAL A 15 8.42 10.80 23.65
C VAL A 15 8.66 9.34 24.01
N SER A 16 8.18 8.94 25.18
CA SER A 16 8.22 7.57 25.67
C SER A 16 7.08 6.73 25.09
N ASN A 17 7.25 5.40 25.13
CA ASN A 17 6.17 4.48 24.75
C ASN A 17 4.92 4.66 25.61
N VAL A 18 5.10 5.02 26.89
CA VAL A 18 4.00 5.21 27.85
C VAL A 18 3.21 6.47 27.54
N GLU A 19 3.89 7.57 27.20
CA GLU A 19 3.23 8.82 26.82
C GLU A 19 2.41 8.63 25.54
N LEU A 20 3.01 8.07 24.49
CA LEU A 20 2.31 7.85 23.23
C LEU A 20 1.11 6.89 23.40
N ALA A 21 1.33 5.78 24.12
CA ALA A 21 0.30 4.78 24.41
C ALA A 21 -0.95 5.36 25.08
N LYS A 22 -0.76 6.28 26.04
CA LYS A 22 -1.87 6.92 26.75
C LYS A 22 -2.74 7.75 25.83
N VAL A 23 -2.13 8.46 24.88
CA VAL A 23 -2.83 9.38 23.97
C VAL A 23 -3.68 8.61 22.96
N VAL A 24 -3.17 7.50 22.44
CA VAL A 24 -3.88 6.69 21.43
C VAL A 24 -4.62 5.49 22.01
N TYR A 25 -4.76 5.42 23.34
CA TYR A 25 -5.48 4.35 24.06
C TYR A 25 -5.01 2.93 23.71
N ILE A 26 -3.69 2.75 23.56
CA ILE A 26 -3.05 1.47 23.23
C ILE A 26 -2.06 1.08 24.34
N ASP A 27 -1.79 -0.21 24.53
CA ASP A 27 -0.80 -0.67 25.51
C ASP A 27 0.66 -0.25 25.14
N PRO A 28 1.49 0.21 26.09
CA PRO A 28 2.89 0.59 25.82
C PRO A 28 3.75 -0.51 25.19
N SER A 29 3.49 -1.78 25.50
CA SER A 29 4.19 -2.91 24.88
C SER A 29 3.85 -3.04 23.39
N TYR A 30 2.67 -2.58 22.99
CA TYR A 30 2.22 -2.56 21.60
C TYR A 30 3.00 -1.50 20.79
N ILE A 31 3.16 -0.29 21.35
CA ILE A 31 4.00 0.77 20.76
C ILE A 31 5.46 0.31 20.66
N SER A 32 5.97 -0.37 21.69
CA SER A 32 7.32 -0.96 21.67
C SER A 32 7.50 -1.94 20.50
N LYS A 33 6.55 -2.85 20.30
CA LYS A 33 6.57 -3.82 19.18
C LYS A 33 6.49 -3.13 17.82
N PHE A 34 5.74 -2.03 17.70
CA PHE A 34 5.72 -1.24 16.47
C PHE A 34 7.06 -0.60 16.15
N ARG A 35 7.70 0.06 17.13
CA ARG A 35 9.03 0.67 16.96
C ARG A 35 10.08 -0.35 16.51
N LYS A 36 10.04 -1.55 17.09
CA LYS A 36 10.96 -2.65 16.75
C LYS A 36 10.62 -3.35 15.42
N GLY A 37 9.44 -3.10 14.85
CA GLY A 37 8.96 -3.79 13.65
C GLY A 37 8.53 -5.24 13.90
N GLU A 38 8.38 -5.64 15.16
CA GLU A 38 7.93 -6.97 15.57
C GLU A 38 6.42 -7.16 15.34
N ARG A 39 5.69 -6.07 15.09
CA ARG A 39 4.26 -6.08 14.78
C ARG A 39 3.97 -5.23 13.53
N LYS A 40 3.20 -5.79 12.59
CA LYS A 40 2.69 -5.07 11.42
C LYS A 40 1.56 -4.12 11.80
N LEU A 41 1.43 -3.03 11.04
CA LEU A 41 0.35 -2.08 11.22
C LEU A 41 -1.03 -2.76 11.16
N PRO A 42 -1.97 -2.42 12.05
CA PRO A 42 -3.33 -2.96 12.03
C PRO A 42 -4.06 -2.50 10.77
N ARG A 43 -5.04 -3.29 10.32
CA ARG A 43 -5.90 -2.98 9.16
C ARG A 43 -6.77 -1.72 9.31
N ASN A 44 -6.93 -1.22 10.54
CA ASN A 44 -7.58 0.05 10.84
C ASN A 44 -6.53 0.98 11.45
N SER A 45 -6.11 1.97 10.68
CA SER A 45 -5.03 2.92 10.96
C SER A 45 -5.52 4.23 11.56
N GLU A 46 -6.78 4.35 11.99
CA GLU A 46 -7.32 5.63 12.50
C GLU A 46 -6.45 6.21 13.64
N PHE A 47 -5.94 5.35 14.53
CA PHE A 47 -5.02 5.78 15.59
C PHE A 47 -3.67 6.33 15.10
N LEU A 48 -3.27 6.06 13.85
CA LEU A 48 -2.02 6.59 13.30
C LEU A 48 -2.11 8.08 13.03
N PHE A 49 -3.29 8.59 12.65
CA PHE A 49 -3.53 10.03 12.57
C PHE A 49 -3.41 10.65 13.97
N ASP A 50 -4.01 10.03 14.98
CA ASP A 50 -3.87 10.47 16.38
C ASP A 50 -2.41 10.49 16.85
N ILE A 51 -1.60 9.50 16.43
CA ILE A 51 -0.14 9.50 16.68
C ILE A 51 0.51 10.72 16.00
N CYS A 52 0.19 11.01 14.74
CA CYS A 52 0.80 12.11 14.00
C CYS A 52 0.43 13.47 14.60
N ASP A 53 -0.85 13.69 14.88
CA ASP A 53 -1.34 14.92 15.52
C ASP A 53 -0.70 15.14 16.88
N TYR A 54 -0.63 14.08 17.68
CA TYR A 54 0.06 14.15 18.96
C TYR A 54 1.54 14.50 18.81
N LEU A 55 2.27 13.83 17.91
CA LEU A 55 3.70 14.12 17.72
C LEU A 55 3.95 15.53 17.18
N VAL A 56 3.08 16.05 16.30
CA VAL A 56 3.13 17.46 15.86
C VAL A 56 2.87 18.40 17.04
N SER A 57 1.88 18.12 17.89
CA SER A 57 1.61 18.93 19.08
C SER A 57 2.80 18.98 20.05
N VAL A 58 3.46 17.83 20.30
CA VAL A 58 4.67 17.75 21.12
C VAL A 58 5.84 18.49 20.46
N ALA A 59 5.94 18.47 19.13
CA ALA A 59 6.95 19.23 18.40
C ALA A 59 6.78 20.73 18.59
N ILE A 60 5.55 21.23 18.66
CA ILE A 60 5.27 22.64 18.98
C ILE A 60 5.66 22.93 20.43
N GLU A 61 5.17 22.13 21.39
CA GLU A 61 5.42 22.32 22.82
C GLU A 61 6.92 22.35 23.13
N LYS A 62 7.69 21.48 22.49
CA LYS A 62 9.15 21.36 22.69
C LYS A 62 9.96 22.30 21.80
N ASN A 63 9.32 23.17 21.02
CA ASN A 63 9.94 24.07 20.05
C ASN A 63 10.87 23.34 19.04
N ARG A 64 10.44 22.15 18.60
CA ARG A 64 11.14 21.26 17.65
C ARG A 64 10.40 21.11 16.31
N LEU A 65 9.35 21.90 16.07
CA LEU A 65 8.55 21.81 14.85
C LEU A 65 9.39 21.95 13.57
N ASN A 66 10.39 22.85 13.57
CA ASN A 66 11.27 23.03 12.41
C ASN A 66 12.11 21.78 12.11
N LEU A 67 12.62 21.08 13.13
CA LEU A 67 13.35 19.82 12.95
C LEU A 67 12.44 18.71 12.40
N VAL A 68 11.18 18.70 12.82
CA VAL A 68 10.18 17.79 12.24
C VAL A 68 9.90 18.14 10.78
N LYS A 69 9.70 19.43 10.44
CA LYS A 69 9.53 19.87 9.06
C LYS A 69 10.72 19.49 8.17
N GLU A 70 11.94 19.66 8.65
CA GLU A 70 13.16 19.23 7.96
C GLU A 70 13.20 17.72 7.75
N LEU A 71 12.90 16.92 8.78
CA LEU A 71 12.85 15.46 8.70
C LEU A 71 11.81 14.97 7.67
N LEU A 72 10.69 15.68 7.57
CA LEU A 72 9.60 15.41 6.63
C LEU A 72 9.82 16.05 5.25
N ALA A 73 10.94 16.76 5.03
CA ALA A 73 11.23 17.53 3.82
C ALA A 73 10.11 18.53 3.43
N CYS A 74 9.43 19.13 4.42
CA CYS A 74 8.43 20.16 4.21
C CYS A 74 9.11 21.51 3.91
N LYS A 75 9.12 21.92 2.64
CA LYS A 75 9.79 23.16 2.17
C LYS A 75 8.93 24.43 2.26
N GLU A 76 7.63 24.29 2.47
CA GLU A 76 6.66 25.40 2.43
C GLU A 76 6.07 25.70 3.82
N GLU A 77 5.52 26.90 3.99
CA GLU A 77 4.69 27.25 5.16
C GLU A 77 3.40 26.44 5.15
N LYS A 78 3.43 25.30 5.84
CA LYS A 78 2.29 24.41 6.03
C LYS A 78 1.61 24.65 7.38
N ASN A 79 0.29 24.52 7.40
CA ASN A 79 -0.49 24.50 8.63
C ASN A 79 -0.28 23.17 9.40
N LEU A 80 -0.80 23.07 10.62
CA LEU A 80 -0.54 21.90 11.48
C LEU A 80 -1.14 20.60 10.93
N GLU A 81 -2.34 20.67 10.37
CA GLU A 81 -3.03 19.51 9.77
C GLU A 81 -2.23 18.96 8.58
N GLU A 82 -1.70 19.85 7.74
CA GLU A 82 -0.85 19.46 6.61
C GLU A 82 0.48 18.84 7.06
N ILE A 83 1.05 19.29 8.18
CA ILE A 83 2.26 18.69 8.75
C ILE A 83 1.96 17.29 9.30
N SER A 84 0.84 17.13 10.01
CA SER A 84 0.36 15.82 10.47
C SER A 84 0.14 14.86 9.32
N MET A 85 -0.48 15.32 8.22
CA MET A 85 -0.69 14.53 7.02
C MET A 85 0.62 14.11 6.37
N ASN A 86 1.59 15.02 6.22
CA ASN A 86 2.90 14.66 5.69
C ASN A 86 3.64 13.69 6.62
N MET A 87 3.48 13.83 7.94
CA MET A 87 4.05 12.89 8.90
C MET A 87 3.44 11.49 8.74
N TYR A 88 2.12 11.41 8.57
CA TYR A 88 1.42 10.17 8.30
C TYR A 88 1.93 9.51 7.02
N GLU A 89 1.97 10.27 5.92
CA GLU A 89 2.51 9.80 4.64
C GLU A 89 3.96 9.35 4.77
N TRP A 90 4.80 10.13 5.46
CA TRP A 90 6.20 9.79 5.68
C TRP A 90 6.33 8.51 6.51
N LEU A 91 5.52 8.32 7.55
CA LEU A 91 5.54 7.12 8.39
C LEU A 91 5.15 5.86 7.61
N ILE A 92 4.13 5.96 6.77
CA ILE A 92 3.54 4.84 6.05
C ILE A 92 4.34 4.50 4.79
N LEU A 93 4.65 5.49 3.97
CA LEU A 93 5.19 5.26 2.63
C LEU A 93 6.69 4.96 2.65
N LYS A 94 7.14 4.14 1.69
CA LYS A 94 8.57 3.90 1.45
C LYS A 94 9.23 5.10 0.75
N ASN A 95 8.54 5.68 -0.24
CA ASN A 95 8.91 6.88 -0.99
C ASN A 95 7.83 7.95 -0.74
N SER A 96 8.17 9.24 -0.74
CA SER A 96 7.14 10.28 -0.58
C SER A 96 6.16 10.27 -1.75
N VAL A 97 4.92 10.76 -1.54
CA VAL A 97 3.95 10.91 -2.64
C VAL A 97 4.53 11.80 -3.75
N ALA A 98 5.29 12.83 -3.40
CA ALA A 98 5.97 13.70 -4.36
C ALA A 98 7.00 12.95 -5.20
N GLU A 99 7.81 12.06 -4.61
CA GLU A 99 8.75 11.21 -5.37
C GLU A 99 8.02 10.22 -6.29
N ILE A 100 6.92 9.64 -5.80
CA ILE A 100 6.05 8.76 -6.59
C ILE A 100 5.49 9.52 -7.79
N ILE A 101 4.94 10.71 -7.58
CA ILE A 101 4.36 11.55 -8.64
C ILE A 101 5.44 12.00 -9.62
N ASN A 102 6.60 12.45 -9.13
CA ASN A 102 7.70 12.89 -10.00
C ASN A 102 8.21 11.76 -10.89
N LYS A 103 8.32 10.54 -10.36
CA LYS A 103 8.64 9.38 -11.19
C LYS A 103 7.52 9.07 -12.19
N LEU A 104 6.26 9.06 -11.76
CA LEU A 104 5.12 8.84 -12.66
C LEU A 104 5.10 9.85 -13.82
N ILE A 105 5.36 11.13 -13.54
CA ILE A 105 5.47 12.18 -14.57
C ILE A 105 6.67 11.89 -15.48
N GLY A 106 7.81 11.48 -14.92
CA GLY A 106 8.98 11.03 -15.67
C GLY A 106 8.64 9.89 -16.64
N ASP A 107 8.03 8.82 -16.14
CA ASP A 107 7.61 7.64 -16.89
C ASP A 107 6.60 8.00 -18.01
N ILE A 108 5.78 9.04 -17.80
CA ILE A 108 4.85 9.56 -18.82
C ILE A 108 5.56 10.47 -19.84
N SER A 109 6.60 11.19 -19.42
CA SER A 109 7.30 12.17 -20.27
C SER A 109 8.35 11.54 -21.20
N GLU A 110 8.89 10.38 -20.83
CA GLU A 110 9.80 9.64 -21.70
C GLU A 110 9.02 8.92 -22.81
N GLU A 111 9.54 8.95 -24.04
CA GLU A 111 9.05 8.19 -25.21
C GLU A 111 9.12 6.65 -25.01
N ASN A 112 9.30 6.18 -23.78
CA ASN A 112 9.30 4.79 -23.35
C ASN A 112 7.93 4.10 -23.47
N PHE A 113 6.86 4.84 -23.80
CA PHE A 113 5.55 4.27 -24.11
C PHE A 113 5.57 3.24 -25.26
N ASN A 114 6.49 3.37 -26.21
CA ASN A 114 6.59 2.45 -27.36
C ASN A 114 7.64 1.34 -27.18
N THR A 115 8.50 1.40 -26.17
CA THR A 115 9.68 0.53 -26.02
C THR A 115 9.70 -0.33 -24.76
N TYR A 116 8.66 -0.30 -23.92
CA TYR A 116 8.42 -1.42 -23.01
C TYR A 116 7.99 -2.65 -23.81
N LYS A 117 8.98 -3.26 -24.48
CA LYS A 117 8.98 -4.67 -24.83
C LYS A 117 8.49 -5.38 -23.58
N ILE A 118 7.31 -5.97 -23.70
CA ILE A 118 6.90 -6.98 -22.75
C ILE A 118 7.96 -8.06 -22.90
N GLU A 119 8.95 -8.07 -22.00
CA GLU A 119 9.88 -9.18 -21.95
C GLU A 119 9.02 -10.44 -21.80
N GLU A 120 9.19 -11.38 -22.72
CA GLU A 120 8.55 -12.68 -22.65
C GLU A 120 9.11 -13.41 -21.43
N HIS A 121 8.52 -13.17 -20.25
CA HIS A 121 8.82 -13.92 -19.06
C HIS A 121 7.86 -15.09 -18.88
N LYS A 122 8.40 -16.15 -18.27
CA LYS A 122 7.90 -17.52 -18.25
C LYS A 122 6.37 -17.61 -18.21
N ILE A 123 5.84 -18.33 -19.19
CA ILE A 123 4.49 -18.90 -19.22
C ILE A 123 4.21 -19.43 -17.81
N LEU A 124 3.28 -18.76 -17.12
CA LEU A 124 2.76 -19.22 -15.83
C LEU A 124 2.32 -20.67 -16.05
N ASP A 125 2.83 -21.61 -15.25
CA ASP A 125 2.36 -22.99 -15.34
C ASP A 125 0.86 -23.00 -15.09
N LYS A 126 0.09 -23.24 -16.17
CA LYS A 126 -1.37 -23.20 -16.19
C LYS A 126 -1.97 -24.48 -15.63
N SER A 127 -1.14 -25.45 -15.21
CA SER A 127 -1.61 -26.66 -14.58
C SER A 127 -2.26 -26.34 -13.24
N ILE A 128 -3.51 -26.78 -13.10
CA ILE A 128 -4.27 -26.72 -11.86
C ILE A 128 -4.48 -28.18 -11.47
N GLU A 129 -3.98 -28.58 -10.32
CA GLU A 129 -4.35 -29.86 -9.74
C GLU A 129 -5.87 -29.86 -9.51
N ASN A 130 -6.57 -30.88 -10.03
CA ASN A 130 -8.01 -31.07 -9.82
C ASN A 130 -8.27 -31.42 -8.35
N VAL A 131 -8.27 -30.39 -7.49
CA VAL A 131 -8.62 -30.50 -6.07
C VAL A 131 -9.94 -29.74 -5.87
N GLU A 132 -10.96 -30.45 -5.40
CA GLU A 132 -12.31 -29.91 -5.21
C GLU A 132 -12.36 -28.77 -4.18
N THR A 133 -11.43 -28.75 -3.21
CA THR A 133 -11.29 -27.67 -2.22
C THR A 133 -9.86 -27.56 -1.72
N LYS A 134 -9.29 -26.34 -1.74
CA LYS A 134 -7.94 -26.05 -1.26
C LYS A 134 -7.97 -24.98 -0.17
N TYR A 135 -7.21 -25.22 0.91
CA TYR A 135 -7.14 -24.32 2.07
C TYR A 135 -5.80 -23.59 2.10
N TYR A 136 -5.83 -22.30 2.43
CA TYR A 136 -4.67 -21.44 2.46
C TYR A 136 -4.53 -20.75 3.81
N TYR A 137 -3.34 -20.83 4.42
CA TYR A 137 -3.11 -20.33 5.77
C TYR A 137 -2.00 -19.28 5.84
N GLY A 138 -2.23 -18.25 6.64
CA GLY A 138 -1.28 -17.17 6.89
C GLY A 138 -0.99 -16.30 5.66
N SER A 139 0.01 -15.42 5.79
CA SER A 139 0.36 -14.48 4.72
C SER A 139 0.92 -15.15 3.47
N GLN A 140 1.61 -16.29 3.61
CA GLN A 140 2.11 -17.04 2.46
C GLN A 140 0.99 -17.81 1.77
N GLY A 141 0.06 -18.40 2.54
CA GLY A 141 -1.14 -19.03 1.99
C GLY A 141 -1.97 -18.05 1.18
N ASN A 142 -2.20 -16.82 1.69
CA ASN A 142 -2.96 -15.81 0.96
C ASN A 142 -2.33 -15.51 -0.43
N LYS A 143 -1.00 -15.44 -0.52
CA LYS A 143 -0.29 -15.23 -1.78
C LYS A 143 -0.46 -16.40 -2.76
N ASN A 144 -0.34 -17.62 -2.25
CA ASN A 144 -0.54 -18.83 -3.07
C ASN A 144 -2.00 -18.93 -3.55
N CYS A 145 -2.97 -18.51 -2.72
CA CYS A 145 -4.38 -18.45 -3.08
C CYS A 145 -4.61 -17.52 -4.28
N ILE A 146 -4.08 -16.30 -4.22
CA ILE A 146 -4.25 -15.33 -5.32
C ILE A 146 -3.63 -15.88 -6.61
N GLU A 147 -2.45 -16.50 -6.54
CA GLU A 147 -1.81 -17.11 -7.71
C GLU A 147 -2.67 -18.23 -8.32
N ASP A 148 -3.17 -19.16 -7.49
CA ASP A 148 -3.99 -20.28 -7.95
C ASP A 148 -5.33 -19.82 -8.53
N VAL A 149 -5.95 -18.80 -7.93
CA VAL A 149 -7.18 -18.17 -8.46
C VAL A 149 -6.92 -17.55 -9.83
N ILE A 150 -5.82 -16.82 -10.00
CA ILE A 150 -5.49 -16.21 -11.29
C ILE A 150 -5.21 -17.29 -12.35
N LYS A 151 -4.48 -18.38 -12.00
CA LYS A 151 -4.30 -19.53 -12.89
C LYS A 151 -5.64 -20.15 -13.30
N ALA A 152 -6.57 -20.32 -12.36
CA ALA A 152 -7.92 -20.82 -12.63
C ALA A 152 -8.70 -19.92 -13.59
N VAL A 153 -8.65 -18.61 -13.40
CA VAL A 153 -9.28 -17.64 -14.30
C VAL A 153 -8.66 -17.70 -15.71
N LEU A 154 -7.33 -17.78 -15.81
CA LEU A 154 -6.61 -17.87 -17.08
C LEU A 154 -6.90 -19.17 -17.84
N SER A 155 -7.11 -20.27 -17.13
CA SER A 155 -7.48 -21.57 -17.72
C SER A 155 -8.97 -21.69 -18.05
N SER A 156 -9.81 -20.76 -17.58
CA SER A 156 -11.24 -20.75 -17.87
C SER A 156 -11.53 -20.29 -19.31
N LYS A 157 -12.55 -20.90 -19.94
CA LYS A 157 -12.97 -20.56 -21.31
C LYS A 157 -13.91 -19.34 -21.39
N THR A 158 -14.35 -18.81 -20.26
CA THR A 158 -15.38 -17.77 -20.18
C THR A 158 -14.76 -16.37 -20.09
N ASP A 159 -15.29 -15.41 -20.84
CA ASP A 159 -14.98 -13.97 -20.69
C ASP A 159 -15.46 -13.46 -19.35
N SER A 160 -14.60 -13.64 -18.35
CA SER A 160 -14.90 -13.41 -16.95
C SER A 160 -14.13 -12.18 -16.48
N ASN A 161 -14.87 -11.17 -16.02
CA ASN A 161 -14.29 -10.03 -15.34
C ASN A 161 -13.72 -10.46 -13.98
N VAL A 162 -12.51 -10.02 -13.67
CA VAL A 162 -11.87 -10.27 -12.38
C VAL A 162 -12.22 -9.13 -11.43
N TYR A 163 -12.90 -9.46 -10.34
CA TYR A 163 -13.17 -8.53 -9.26
C TYR A 163 -12.17 -8.78 -8.15
N TRP A 164 -11.27 -7.83 -7.93
CA TRP A 164 -10.24 -7.94 -6.90
C TRP A 164 -10.51 -6.93 -5.80
N ASN A 165 -10.99 -7.42 -4.65
CA ASN A 165 -11.12 -6.61 -3.44
C ASN A 165 -9.75 -6.43 -2.78
N LEU A 166 -9.23 -5.21 -2.79
CA LEU A 166 -7.98 -4.84 -2.15
C LEU A 166 -8.29 -4.40 -0.72
N ALA A 167 -7.94 -5.26 0.24
CA ALA A 167 -7.90 -4.86 1.64
C ALA A 167 -6.57 -4.17 1.97
N GLN A 168 -6.54 -3.37 3.04
CA GLN A 168 -5.30 -2.76 3.57
C GLN A 168 -4.16 -3.76 3.82
N SER A 169 -4.45 -5.05 4.08
CA SER A 169 -3.38 -6.06 4.21
C SER A 169 -2.71 -6.41 2.89
N ASP A 170 -3.41 -6.23 1.76
CA ASP A 170 -2.92 -6.62 0.45
C ASP A 170 -2.06 -5.51 -0.17
N SER A 171 -2.33 -4.24 0.15
CA SER A 171 -1.47 -3.10 -0.25
C SER A 171 -0.02 -3.27 0.22
N SER A 172 0.18 -3.81 1.43
CA SER A 172 1.51 -4.11 1.97
C SER A 172 2.30 -5.15 1.15
N ASN A 173 1.62 -5.97 0.33
CA ASN A 173 2.31 -6.88 -0.59
C ASN A 173 2.94 -6.13 -1.77
N PHE A 174 2.39 -4.97 -2.16
CA PHE A 174 2.91 -4.14 -3.26
C PHE A 174 4.07 -3.22 -2.83
N GLU A 175 4.38 -3.16 -1.53
CA GLU A 175 5.56 -2.46 -0.99
C GLU A 175 6.85 -3.31 -1.04
N ILE A 176 6.70 -4.62 -1.20
CA ILE A 176 7.82 -5.57 -1.27
C ILE A 176 8.10 -5.88 -2.74
N GLU A 177 9.27 -5.45 -3.21
CA GLU A 177 9.70 -5.45 -4.63
C GLU A 177 9.49 -6.81 -5.33
N ASN A 178 9.85 -7.92 -4.69
CA ASN A 178 9.66 -9.26 -5.27
C ASN A 178 8.18 -9.65 -5.46
N TYR A 179 7.29 -9.15 -4.62
CA TYR A 179 5.86 -9.47 -4.71
C TYR A 179 5.14 -8.52 -5.66
N TYR A 180 5.55 -7.26 -5.69
CA TYR A 180 5.11 -6.33 -6.73
C TYR A 180 5.32 -6.94 -8.13
N PHE A 181 6.54 -7.38 -8.42
CA PHE A 181 6.89 -7.98 -9.71
C PHE A 181 5.99 -9.19 -10.05
N LYS A 182 5.73 -10.06 -9.07
CA LYS A 182 4.88 -11.23 -9.29
C LYS A 182 3.42 -10.86 -9.58
N TYR A 183 2.85 -9.89 -8.85
CA TYR A 183 1.48 -9.44 -9.10
C TYR A 183 1.35 -8.65 -10.39
N SER A 184 2.35 -7.85 -10.77
CA SER A 184 2.34 -7.16 -12.05
C SER A 184 2.33 -8.14 -13.22
N GLU A 185 3.08 -9.23 -13.13
CA GLU A 185 3.09 -10.28 -14.16
C GLU A 185 1.76 -11.02 -14.25
N LEU A 186 1.17 -11.40 -13.11
CA LEU A 186 -0.15 -12.04 -13.08
C LEU A 186 -1.24 -11.14 -13.68
N THR A 187 -1.21 -9.86 -13.34
CA THR A 187 -2.15 -8.86 -13.85
C THR A 187 -1.95 -8.64 -15.34
N ARG A 188 -0.69 -8.59 -15.80
CA ARG A 188 -0.34 -8.48 -17.22
C ARG A 188 -0.88 -9.67 -18.02
N GLU A 189 -0.76 -10.88 -17.49
CA GLU A 189 -1.25 -12.09 -18.15
C GLU A 189 -2.79 -12.08 -18.28
N LEU A 190 -3.50 -11.64 -17.24
CA LEU A 190 -4.96 -11.44 -17.31
C LEU A 190 -5.34 -10.47 -18.42
N VAL A 191 -4.69 -9.29 -18.47
CA VAL A 191 -4.95 -8.26 -19.49
C VAL A 191 -4.63 -8.77 -20.90
N LYS A 192 -3.51 -9.48 -21.09
CA LYS A 192 -3.16 -10.10 -22.38
C LYS A 192 -4.20 -11.10 -22.88
N ASN A 193 -4.85 -11.82 -21.96
CA ASN A 193 -5.90 -12.79 -22.28
C ASN A 193 -7.30 -12.12 -22.32
N GLY A 194 -7.37 -10.79 -22.48
CA GLY A 194 -8.62 -10.05 -22.65
C GLY A 194 -9.49 -9.96 -21.40
N ARG A 195 -8.92 -10.19 -20.20
CA ARG A 195 -9.66 -10.09 -18.94
C ARG A 195 -9.62 -8.65 -18.42
N ASP A 196 -10.79 -8.10 -18.15
CA ASP A 196 -10.91 -6.84 -17.41
C ASP A 196 -10.81 -7.10 -15.90
N ILE A 197 -10.09 -6.21 -15.21
CA ILE A 197 -9.82 -6.26 -13.79
C ILE A 197 -10.45 -5.04 -13.12
N LYS A 198 -11.35 -5.29 -12.18
CA LYS A 198 -12.01 -4.28 -11.36
C LYS A 198 -11.43 -4.32 -9.97
N LEU A 199 -10.60 -3.33 -9.65
CA LEU A 199 -9.99 -3.18 -8.33
C LEU A 199 -10.98 -2.50 -7.39
N ILE A 200 -11.47 -3.22 -6.39
CA ILE A 200 -12.45 -2.72 -5.43
C ILE A 200 -11.70 -2.29 -4.17
N PHE A 201 -11.83 -1.00 -3.82
CA PHE A 201 -11.32 -0.45 -2.57
C PHE A 201 -12.47 -0.30 -1.57
N SER A 202 -12.22 -0.71 -0.33
CA SER A 202 -13.21 -0.68 0.76
C SER A 202 -12.79 0.18 1.95
N ASP A 203 -11.62 0.80 1.87
CA ASP A 203 -11.01 1.57 2.96
C ASP A 203 -11.16 3.09 2.76
N LYS A 204 -11.16 3.84 3.87
CA LYS A 204 -11.13 5.31 3.87
C LYS A 204 -9.84 5.83 3.22
N ASP A 205 -8.73 5.12 3.38
CA ASP A 205 -7.41 5.51 2.86
C ASP A 205 -7.12 4.96 1.44
N TYR A 206 -8.15 4.69 0.63
CA TYR A 206 -7.99 4.07 -0.69
C TYR A 206 -7.09 4.87 -1.64
N HIS A 207 -7.04 6.19 -1.50
CA HIS A 207 -6.24 7.09 -2.34
C HIS A 207 -4.75 6.72 -2.30
N ILE A 208 -4.23 6.40 -1.12
CA ILE A 208 -2.83 6.03 -0.92
C ILE A 208 -2.54 4.70 -1.63
N GLN A 209 -3.44 3.73 -1.49
CA GLN A 209 -3.32 2.43 -2.15
C GLN A 209 -3.37 2.57 -3.67
N LEU A 210 -4.25 3.42 -4.18
CA LEU A 210 -4.35 3.71 -5.61
C LEU A 210 -3.06 4.37 -6.14
N ILE A 211 -2.49 5.34 -5.42
CA ILE A 211 -1.23 5.99 -5.80
C ILE A 211 -0.08 4.97 -5.85
N ILE A 212 0.02 4.06 -4.87
CA ILE A 212 1.02 2.99 -4.87
C ILE A 212 0.82 2.05 -6.06
N LEU A 213 -0.42 1.68 -6.37
CA LEU A 213 -0.72 0.82 -7.53
C LEU A 213 -0.42 1.52 -8.85
N LEU A 214 -0.70 2.81 -8.97
CA LEU A 214 -0.34 3.59 -10.16
C LEU A 214 1.18 3.70 -10.29
N TYR A 215 1.90 4.05 -9.22
CA TYR A 215 3.36 4.11 -9.17
C TYR A 215 4.02 2.84 -9.69
N ASN A 216 3.42 1.72 -9.32
CA ASN A 216 3.91 0.40 -9.66
C ASN A 216 3.46 0.00 -11.08
N MET A 217 2.18 0.10 -11.41
CA MET A 217 1.54 -0.55 -12.56
C MET A 217 0.92 0.44 -13.56
N LEU A 218 1.42 1.68 -13.64
CA LEU A 218 0.84 2.76 -14.46
C LEU A 218 0.48 2.29 -15.87
N THR A 219 1.40 1.59 -16.53
CA THR A 219 1.23 1.10 -17.91
C THR A 219 0.04 0.16 -18.07
N LEU A 220 -0.24 -0.67 -17.07
CA LEU A 220 -1.40 -1.56 -17.09
C LEU A 220 -2.71 -0.80 -16.85
N PHE A 221 -2.72 0.24 -16.01
CA PHE A 221 -3.89 1.11 -15.86
C PHE A 221 -4.23 1.85 -17.15
N MET A 222 -3.22 2.24 -17.94
CA MET A 222 -3.42 2.92 -19.22
C MET A 222 -4.08 2.06 -20.29
N THR A 223 -4.03 0.72 -20.17
CA THR A 223 -4.71 -0.21 -21.10
C THR A 223 -6.24 -0.14 -21.01
N ARG A 224 -6.80 0.53 -19.99
CA ARG A 224 -8.23 0.53 -19.61
C ARG A 224 -8.79 -0.82 -19.18
N SER A 225 -8.00 -1.89 -19.22
CA SER A 225 -8.38 -3.20 -18.69
C SER A 225 -8.30 -3.26 -17.16
N ILE A 226 -7.73 -2.26 -16.49
CA ILE A 226 -7.74 -2.16 -15.02
C ILE A 226 -8.50 -0.91 -14.61
N THR A 227 -9.60 -1.09 -13.87
CA THR A 227 -10.46 0.01 -13.42
C THR A 227 -10.62 -0.01 -11.89
N PRO A 228 -10.28 1.10 -11.18
CA PRO A 228 -10.51 1.21 -9.75
C PRO A 228 -11.96 1.60 -9.42
N TYR A 229 -12.54 0.99 -8.38
CA TYR A 229 -13.88 1.25 -7.84
C TYR A 229 -13.81 1.46 -6.33
N LEU A 230 -14.43 2.54 -5.84
CA LEU A 230 -14.60 2.77 -4.41
C LEU A 230 -15.95 2.23 -3.95
N CYS A 231 -15.95 1.28 -3.01
CA CYS A 231 -17.18 0.79 -2.41
C CYS A 231 -17.58 1.69 -1.21
N LYS A 232 -18.58 2.55 -1.42
CA LYS A 232 -19.04 3.51 -0.39
C LYS A 232 -19.82 2.87 0.77
N ASN A 233 -20.24 1.61 0.66
CA ASN A 233 -21.04 0.92 1.67
C ASN A 233 -20.42 -0.43 2.04
N LYS A 234 -20.15 -0.67 3.33
CA LYS A 234 -19.61 -1.94 3.89
C LYS A 234 -20.51 -3.18 3.71
N LYS A 235 -21.60 -3.11 2.94
CA LYS A 235 -22.45 -4.26 2.63
C LYS A 235 -22.10 -4.81 1.25
N LEU A 236 -20.94 -5.45 1.14
CA LEU A 236 -20.77 -6.51 0.15
C LEU A 236 -21.47 -7.74 0.72
N ILE A 237 -22.74 -7.92 0.36
CA ILE A 237 -23.40 -9.22 0.45
C ILE A 237 -22.89 -9.98 -0.76
N LEU A 238 -21.88 -10.82 -0.55
CA LEU A 238 -21.54 -11.94 -1.43
C LEU A 238 -22.22 -13.19 -0.88
#